data_AF-A0A1I1AXA1-F1
#
_entry.id   AF-A0A1I1AXA1-F1
#
_cell.length_a   1.000
_cell.length_b   1.000
_cell.length_c   1.000
_cell.angle_alpha   90.00
_cell.angle_beta   90.00
_cell.angle_gamma   90.00
#
_symmetry.space_group_name_H-M   'P 1'
#
loop_
_entity.id
_entity.type
_entity.pdbx_description
1 polymer ?
#
loop_
_entity_poly.entity_id
_entity_poly.type
_entity_poly.pdbx_seq_one_letter_code
_entity_poly.pdbx_strand_id
1 'polypeptide(L)'
;MSSNTQTWRFLVIDDDAGKQRLLPIANNQRQVVGAAATFVVLGALDGYKEIGRINEAAVKAGYMPEDFVKQFTENSLKLYSGLPADVLKKIVHTDGGLVSMQIMLGAIIDRPSRTVRT
;
A
#
# COMPACT_ATOMS: atom_id res chain seq x y z
N MET A 1 -6.38 -14.95 0.21
CA MET A 1 -5.03 -14.97 0.80
C MET A 1 -4.15 -14.08 -0.06
N SER A 2 -3.44 -13.11 0.52
CA SER A 2 -2.45 -12.27 -0.19
C SER A 2 -1.08 -12.93 -0.12
N SER A 3 -0.28 -12.88 -1.19
CA SER A 3 1.03 -13.55 -1.32
C SER A 3 2.21 -12.60 -1.15
N ASN A 4 2.09 -11.61 -0.27
CA ASN A 4 3.09 -10.54 -0.11
C ASN A 4 3.36 -9.80 -1.44
N THR A 5 2.31 -9.56 -2.21
CA THR A 5 2.37 -8.91 -3.54
C THR A 5 2.54 -7.39 -3.43
N GLN A 6 2.41 -6.83 -2.23
CA GLN A 6 2.58 -5.40 -1.93
C GLN A 6 1.79 -4.53 -2.93
N THR A 7 0.51 -4.86 -3.11
CA THR A 7 -0.38 -4.22 -4.09
C THR A 7 -0.80 -2.79 -3.68
N TRP A 8 -0.13 -2.16 -2.73
CA TRP A 8 -0.39 -0.76 -2.35
C TRP A 8 0.55 0.21 -3.08
N ARG A 9 0.01 1.36 -3.45
CA ARG A 9 0.77 2.52 -3.94
C ARG A 9 0.35 3.74 -3.13
N PHE A 10 1.29 4.63 -2.89
CA PHE A 10 1.05 5.83 -2.11
C PHE A 10 1.19 7.05 -3.00
N LEU A 11 0.22 7.94 -2.92
CA LEU A 11 0.32 9.29 -3.42
C LEU A 11 0.30 10.23 -2.21
N VAL A 12 1.39 10.96 -2.01
CA VAL A 12 1.52 11.94 -0.92
C VAL A 12 1.26 13.31 -1.50
N ILE A 13 0.33 14.04 -0.88
CA ILE A 13 -0.06 15.38 -1.30
C ILE A 13 0.16 16.32 -0.12
N ASP A 14 1.18 17.16 -0.20
CA ASP A 14 1.59 18.09 0.84
C ASP A 14 1.43 19.58 0.43
N ASP A 15 1.19 19.86 -0.85
CA ASP A 15 0.94 21.20 -1.37
C ASP A 15 -0.55 21.61 -1.35
N ASP A 16 -0.81 22.90 -1.21
CA ASP A 16 -2.18 23.43 -1.12
C ASP A 16 -2.98 23.20 -2.40
N ALA A 17 -2.37 23.34 -3.58
CA ALA A 17 -3.07 23.18 -4.85
C ALA A 17 -3.52 21.71 -5.04
N GLY A 18 -2.66 20.75 -4.70
CA GLY A 18 -2.98 19.34 -4.68
C GLY A 18 -4.09 19.00 -3.69
N LYS A 19 -4.05 19.52 -2.47
CA LYS A 19 -5.10 19.31 -1.46
C LYS A 19 -6.44 19.89 -1.90
N GLN A 20 -6.45 21.08 -2.52
CA GLN A 20 -7.66 21.69 -3.07
C GLN A 20 -8.26 20.86 -4.21
N ARG A 21 -7.43 20.27 -5.08
CA ARG A 21 -7.89 19.35 -6.12
C ARG A 21 -8.49 18.06 -5.55
N LEU A 22 -7.96 17.57 -4.43
CA LEU A 22 -8.44 16.36 -3.78
C LEU A 22 -9.76 16.57 -3.01
N LEU A 23 -10.00 17.77 -2.49
CA LEU A 23 -11.16 18.09 -1.64
C LEU A 23 -12.53 17.60 -2.17
N PRO A 24 -12.92 17.85 -3.43
CA PRO A 24 -14.20 17.36 -3.96
C PRO A 24 -14.25 15.83 -4.09
N ILE A 25 -13.12 15.18 -4.37
CA ILE A 25 -13.01 13.71 -4.47
C ILE A 25 -13.17 13.07 -3.08
N ALA A 26 -12.69 13.75 -2.05
CA ALA A 26 -12.77 13.31 -0.66
C ALA A 26 -14.10 13.70 0.02
N ASN A 27 -15.18 13.90 -0.74
CA ASN A 27 -16.49 14.30 -0.22
C ASN A 27 -16.44 15.61 0.60
N ASN A 28 -15.59 16.57 0.21
CA ASN A 28 -15.42 17.86 0.87
C ASN A 28 -15.00 17.79 2.36
N GLN A 29 -14.30 16.72 2.74
CA GLN A 29 -13.75 16.56 4.09
C GLN A 29 -12.65 17.59 4.37
N ARG A 30 -12.92 18.55 5.25
CA ARG A 30 -11.99 19.64 5.60
C ARG A 30 -10.65 19.14 6.16
N GLN A 31 -10.60 17.93 6.70
CA GLN A 31 -9.36 17.30 7.19
C GLN A 31 -8.30 17.17 6.09
N VAL A 32 -8.71 17.03 4.82
CA VAL A 32 -7.80 16.86 3.67
C VAL A 32 -6.94 18.11 3.44
N VAL A 33 -7.56 19.28 3.46
CA VAL A 33 -6.86 20.56 3.27
C VAL A 33 -6.20 21.06 4.55
N GLY A 34 -6.73 20.70 5.72
CA GLY A 34 -6.18 21.09 7.02
C GLY A 34 -4.99 20.24 7.49
N ALA A 35 -4.73 19.10 6.85
CA ALA A 35 -3.59 18.24 7.22
C ALA A 35 -2.26 18.79 6.69
N ALA A 36 -1.17 18.49 7.42
CA ALA A 36 0.19 18.79 6.96
C ALA A 36 0.49 18.12 5.61
N ALA A 37 0.15 16.84 5.49
CA ALA A 37 0.14 16.08 4.24
C ALA A 37 -1.05 15.10 4.24
N THR A 38 -1.58 14.80 3.06
CA THR A 38 -2.60 13.77 2.85
C THR A 38 -2.00 12.60 2.09
N PHE A 39 -2.13 11.40 2.67
CA PHE A 39 -1.71 10.15 2.05
C PHE A 39 -2.92 9.48 1.39
N VAL A 40 -2.86 9.28 0.08
CA VAL A 40 -3.82 8.48 -0.67
C VAL A 40 -3.24 7.07 -0.86
N VAL A 41 -3.91 6.07 -0.29
CA VAL A 41 -3.54 4.66 -0.41
C VAL A 41 -4.32 4.04 -1.56
N LEU A 42 -3.62 3.68 -2.62
CA LEU A 42 -4.19 3.13 -3.85
C LEU A 42 -3.92 1.63 -3.91
N GLY A 43 -4.97 0.90 -4.25
CA GLY A 43 -4.92 -0.53 -4.49
C GLY A 43 -4.64 -0.87 -5.94
N ALA A 44 -3.49 -1.50 -6.23
CA ALA A 44 -3.11 -1.95 -7.56
C ALA A 44 -3.65 -3.37 -7.84
N LEU A 45 -4.71 -3.47 -8.65
CA LEU A 45 -5.31 -4.76 -9.05
C LEU A 45 -4.31 -5.68 -9.77
N ASP A 46 -3.39 -5.09 -10.53
CA ASP A 46 -2.32 -5.78 -11.25
C ASP A 46 -1.01 -5.88 -10.45
N GLY A 47 -1.00 -5.50 -9.17
CA GLY A 47 0.23 -5.48 -8.37
C GLY A 47 0.88 -6.85 -8.19
N TYR A 48 0.13 -7.96 -8.35
CA TYR A 48 0.67 -9.31 -8.35
C TYR A 48 1.70 -9.57 -9.48
N LYS A 49 1.72 -8.75 -10.53
CA LYS A 49 2.72 -8.82 -11.60
C LYS A 49 4.14 -8.49 -11.10
N GLU A 50 4.25 -7.80 -9.96
CA GLU A 50 5.52 -7.40 -9.35
C GLU A 50 6.17 -8.49 -8.50
N ILE A 51 5.52 -9.65 -8.29
CA ILE A 51 6.00 -10.72 -7.40
C ILE A 51 7.43 -11.16 -7.73
N GLY A 52 7.77 -11.26 -9.01
CA GLY A 52 9.15 -11.60 -9.42
C GLY A 52 10.15 -10.58 -8.91
N ARG A 53 9.92 -9.30 -9.24
CA ARG A 53 10.77 -8.18 -8.81
C ARG A 53 10.87 -8.07 -7.28
N ILE A 54 9.77 -8.31 -6.57
CA ILE A 54 9.75 -8.27 -5.09
C ILE A 54 10.65 -9.37 -4.52
N ASN A 55 10.55 -10.59 -5.04
CA ASN A 55 11.32 -11.72 -4.51
C ASN A 55 12.78 -11.75 -4.97
N GLU A 56 13.15 -11.03 -6.02
CA GLU A 56 14.57 -10.81 -6.39
C GLU A 56 15.39 -10.26 -5.22
N ALA A 57 14.80 -9.41 -4.37
CA ALA A 57 15.49 -8.90 -3.19
C ALA A 57 15.84 -10.03 -2.19
N ALA A 58 14.96 -11.01 -2.03
CA ALA A 58 15.18 -12.17 -1.17
C ALA A 58 16.24 -13.13 -1.76
N VAL A 59 16.28 -13.28 -3.09
CA VAL A 59 17.33 -14.01 -3.79
C VAL A 59 18.69 -13.35 -3.56
N LYS A 60 18.80 -12.04 -3.82
CA LYS A 60 20.04 -11.27 -3.65
C LYS A 60 20.57 -11.31 -2.22
N ALA A 61 19.67 -11.41 -1.25
CA ALA A 61 20.03 -11.54 0.17
C ALA A 61 20.36 -12.99 0.60
N GLY A 62 20.25 -13.97 -0.30
CA GLY A 62 20.54 -15.39 -0.03
C GLY A 62 19.44 -16.10 0.76
N TYR A 63 18.25 -15.50 0.93
CA TYR A 63 17.14 -16.10 1.68
C TYR A 63 16.30 -17.07 0.84
N MET A 64 16.39 -17.00 -0.50
CA MET A 64 15.65 -17.88 -1.40
C MET A 64 16.50 -18.32 -2.59
N PRO A 65 16.44 -19.59 -3.01
CA PRO A 65 17.03 -20.04 -4.28
C PRO A 65 16.34 -19.40 -5.49
N GLU A 66 17.11 -19.13 -6.55
CA GLU A 66 16.59 -18.55 -7.81
C GLU A 66 15.49 -19.40 -8.45
N ASP A 67 15.71 -20.71 -8.55
CA ASP A 67 14.75 -21.64 -9.16
C ASP A 67 13.41 -21.66 -8.43
N PHE A 68 13.45 -21.56 -7.09
CA PHE A 68 12.26 -21.47 -6.26
C PHE A 68 11.47 -20.20 -6.57
N VAL A 69 12.14 -19.04 -6.63
CA VAL A 69 11.48 -17.75 -6.92
C VAL A 69 10.87 -17.72 -8.31
N LYS A 70 11.54 -18.30 -9.30
CA LYS A 70 11.00 -18.42 -10.66
C LYS A 70 9.70 -19.23 -10.67
N GLN A 71 9.72 -20.44 -10.10
CA GLN A 71 8.54 -21.30 -10.02
C GLN A 71 7.41 -20.65 -9.22
N PHE A 72 7.74 -20.02 -8.08
CA PHE A 72 6.78 -19.33 -7.24
C PHE A 72 6.11 -18.15 -7.98
N THR A 73 6.88 -17.38 -8.74
CA THR A 73 6.37 -16.28 -9.54
C THR A 73 5.42 -16.76 -10.61
N GLU A 74 5.79 -17.77 -11.40
CA GLU A 74 4.95 -18.34 -12.46
C GLU A 74 3.61 -18.86 -11.91
N ASN A 75 3.65 -19.58 -10.79
CA ASN A 75 2.45 -20.10 -10.13
C ASN A 75 1.56 -18.98 -9.59
N SER A 76 2.16 -17.96 -8.99
CA SER A 76 1.43 -16.82 -8.46
C SER A 76 0.75 -16.03 -9.58
N LEU A 77 1.45 -15.74 -10.68
CA LEU A 77 0.88 -15.05 -11.85
C LEU A 77 -0.34 -15.79 -12.39
N LYS A 78 -0.23 -17.12 -12.57
CA LYS A 78 -1.35 -17.97 -13.01
C LYS A 78 -2.53 -17.86 -12.05
N LEU A 79 -2.28 -18.02 -10.74
CA LEU A 79 -3.32 -17.93 -9.71
C LEU A 79 -4.06 -16.59 -9.77
N TYR A 80 -3.34 -15.47 -9.67
CA TYR A 80 -3.95 -14.14 -9.58
C TYR A 80 -4.63 -13.73 -10.89
N SER A 81 -4.07 -14.11 -12.05
CA SER A 81 -4.70 -13.84 -13.35
C SER A 81 -6.03 -14.58 -13.55
N GLY A 82 -6.21 -15.73 -12.89
CA GLY A 82 -7.43 -16.52 -12.94
C GLY A 82 -8.50 -16.12 -11.93
N LEU A 83 -8.20 -15.19 -11.02
CA LEU A 83 -9.15 -14.76 -10.00
C LEU A 83 -10.22 -13.82 -10.58
N PRO A 84 -11.49 -13.94 -10.14
CA PRO A 84 -12.51 -12.95 -10.44
C PRO A 84 -12.12 -11.54 -9.96
N ALA A 85 -12.55 -10.52 -10.70
CA ALA A 85 -12.20 -9.13 -10.40
C ALA A 85 -12.66 -8.64 -9.01
N ASP A 86 -13.79 -9.14 -8.50
CA ASP A 86 -14.27 -8.80 -7.16
C ASP A 86 -13.38 -9.40 -6.05
N VAL A 87 -12.85 -10.61 -6.28
CA VAL A 87 -11.89 -11.26 -5.38
C VAL A 87 -10.58 -10.48 -5.35
N LEU A 88 -10.06 -10.07 -6.50
CA LEU A 88 -8.86 -9.22 -6.58
C LEU A 88 -9.07 -7.89 -5.84
N LYS A 89 -10.23 -7.24 -6.04
CA LYS A 89 -10.58 -6.01 -5.32
C LYS A 89 -10.59 -6.22 -3.81
N LYS A 90 -11.16 -7.31 -3.30
CA LYS A 90 -11.18 -7.64 -1.86
C LYS A 90 -9.78 -7.82 -1.28
N ILE A 91 -8.91 -8.54 -1.99
CA ILE A 91 -7.50 -8.75 -1.59
C ILE A 91 -6.81 -7.40 -1.47
N VAL A 92 -6.86 -6.61 -2.53
CA VAL A 92 -6.20 -5.31 -2.61
C VAL A 92 -6.73 -4.32 -1.56
N HIS A 93 -8.04 -4.35 -1.30
CA HIS A 93 -8.65 -3.52 -0.25
C HIS A 93 -8.18 -3.92 1.16
N THR A 94 -8.07 -5.23 1.42
CA THR A 94 -7.55 -5.74 2.70
C THR A 94 -6.10 -5.29 2.90
N ASP A 95 -5.25 -5.49 1.90
CA ASP A 95 -3.84 -5.09 1.94
C ASP A 95 -3.69 -3.57 2.12
N GLY A 96 -4.49 -2.77 1.41
CA GLY A 96 -4.55 -1.32 1.56
C GLY A 96 -5.00 -0.88 2.95
N GLY A 97 -5.96 -1.58 3.55
CA GLY A 97 -6.43 -1.32 4.92
C GLY A 97 -5.35 -1.61 5.96
N LEU A 98 -4.66 -2.75 5.84
CA LEU A 98 -3.59 -3.14 6.76
C LEU A 98 -2.43 -2.15 6.73
N VAL A 99 -1.98 -1.72 5.55
CA VAL A 99 -0.89 -0.74 5.47
C VAL A 99 -1.30 0.64 5.97
N SER A 100 -2.56 1.04 5.74
CA SER A 100 -3.11 2.29 6.28
C SER A 100 -3.08 2.30 7.81
N MET A 101 -3.42 1.17 8.45
CA MET A 101 -3.33 1.04 9.91
C MET A 101 -1.89 1.22 10.41
N GLN A 102 -0.91 0.64 9.73
CA GLN A 102 0.50 0.79 10.12
C GLN A 102 0.98 2.25 9.96
N ILE A 103 0.56 2.94 8.90
CA ILE A 103 0.87 4.37 8.72
C ILE A 103 0.29 5.20 9.87
N MET A 104 -0.96 4.94 10.27
CA MET A 104 -1.59 5.65 11.39
C MET A 104 -0.83 5.42 12.70
N LEU A 105 -0.39 4.19 12.99
CA LEU A 105 0.41 3.89 14.17
C LEU A 105 1.78 4.58 14.13
N GLY A 106 2.48 4.54 12.99
CA GLY A 106 3.77 5.21 12.82
C GLY A 106 3.69 6.73 13.02
N ALA A 107 2.63 7.35 12.50
CA ALA A 107 2.40 8.79 12.65
C ALA A 107 2.11 9.22 14.11
N ILE A 108 1.57 8.32 14.93
CA ILE A 108 1.33 8.58 16.36
C ILE A 108 2.65 8.50 17.14
N ILE A 109 3.48 7.50 16.85
CA ILE A 109 4.73 7.25 17.57
C ILE A 109 5.74 8.41 17.39
N ASP A 110 5.73 9.07 16.22
CA ASP A 110 6.61 10.20 15.92
C ASP A 110 6.16 11.53 16.56
N ARG A 111 5.02 11.58 17.28
CA ARG A 111 4.67 12.78 18.05
C ARG A 111 5.50 12.82 19.34
N PRO A 112 6.44 13.76 19.52
CA PRO A 112 7.07 13.97 20.81
C PRO A 112 5.97 14.23 21.84
N SER A 113 6.06 13.54 22.97
CA SER A 113 5.13 13.61 24.09
C SER A 113 4.74 15.07 24.34
N ARG A 114 3.46 15.43 24.10
CA ARG A 114 2.93 16.71 24.55
C ARG A 114 3.01 16.70 26.07
N THR A 115 4.04 17.34 26.62
CA THR A 115 4.09 17.70 28.03
C THR A 115 2.83 18.50 28.31
N VAL A 116 1.94 17.93 29.13
CA VAL A 116 0.77 18.63 29.65
C VAL A 116 1.31 19.82 30.45
N ARG A 117 1.24 21.03 29.87
CA ARG A 117 1.46 22.25 30.63
C ARG A 117 0.19 22.50 31.44
N THR A 118 0.28 22.25 32.74
CA THR A 118 -0.57 22.85 33.78
C THR A 118 -0.37 24.37 33.81
#